data_AF-A0A1H1BJQ3-F1
#
_entry.id   AF-A0A1H1BJQ3-F1
#
_cell.length_a   1.000
_cell.length_b   1.000
_cell.length_c   1.000
_cell.angle_alpha   90.00
_cell.angle_beta   90.00
_cell.angle_gamma   90.00
#
_symmetry.space_group_name_H-M   'P 1'
#
loop_
_entity.id
_entity.type
_entity.pdbx_description
1 polymer ?
#
loop_
_entity_poly.entity_id
_entity_poly.type
_entity_poly.pdbx_seq_one_letter_code
_entity_poly.pdbx_strand_id
1 'polypeptide(L)'
;MSELLILGIIVAAILLFFNRDWIKSRFFPDKQRNYTIDDQFNSEKREREKEIDHLLSKMGKNGINDLSAKDRKRLDELSRK
;
A
#
# COMPACT_ATOMS: atom_id res chain seq x y z
N MET A 1 -35.53 -33.46 -25.59
CA MET A 1 -35.75 -32.66 -24.36
C MET A 1 -34.44 -32.44 -23.60
N SER A 2 -33.66 -33.50 -23.34
CA SER A 2 -32.37 -33.40 -22.62
C SER A 2 -31.28 -32.65 -23.38
N GLU A 3 -31.24 -32.74 -24.72
CA GLU A 3 -30.24 -32.04 -25.55
C GLU A 3 -30.38 -30.52 -25.45
N LEU A 4 -31.61 -30.00 -25.43
CA LEU A 4 -31.88 -28.57 -25.26
C LEU A 4 -31.47 -28.07 -23.87
N LEU A 5 -31.63 -28.91 -22.83
CA LEU A 5 -31.17 -28.59 -21.48
C LEU A 5 -29.65 -28.54 -21.40
N ILE A 6 -28.96 -29.51 -22.01
CA ILE A 6 -27.50 -29.54 -22.07
C ILE A 6 -26.97 -28.32 -22.83
N LEU A 7 -27.59 -27.98 -23.97
CA LEU A 7 -27.22 -26.83 -24.77
C LEU A 7 -27.45 -25.51 -24.01
N GLY A 8 -28.56 -25.40 -23.28
CA GLY A 8 -28.82 -24.26 -22.38
C GLY A 8 -27.77 -24.10 -21.28
N ILE A 9 -27.35 -25.20 -20.64
CA ILE A 9 -26.31 -25.17 -19.60
C ILE A 9 -24.95 -24.75 -20.18
N ILE A 10 -24.59 -25.24 -21.36
CA ILE A 10 -23.34 -24.85 -22.03
C ILE A 10 -23.33 -23.36 -22.36
N VAL A 11 -24.44 -22.84 -22.90
CA VAL A 11 -24.56 -21.40 -23.20
C VAL A 11 -24.48 -20.57 -21.91
N ALA A 12 -25.14 -20.99 -20.84
CA ALA A 12 -25.06 -20.32 -19.54
C ALA A 12 -23.63 -20.35 -18.98
N ALA A 13 -22.92 -21.48 -19.10
CA ALA A 13 -21.53 -21.60 -18.66
C ALA A 13 -20.58 -20.68 -19.45
N ILE A 14 -20.77 -20.57 -20.78
CA ILE A 14 -19.98 -19.66 -21.63
C ILE A 14 -20.25 -18.20 -21.22
N LEU A 15 -21.51 -17.82 -21.05
CA LEU A 15 -21.87 -16.46 -20.62
C LEU A 15 -21.30 -16.13 -19.24
N LEU A 16 -21.32 -17.08 -18.30
CA LEU A 16 -20.69 -16.92 -16.99
C LEU A 16 -19.18 -16.81 -17.08
N PHE A 17 -18.53 -17.58 -17.97
CA PHE A 17 -17.08 -17.53 -18.15
C PHE A 17 -16.64 -16.19 -18.75
N PHE A 18 -17.34 -15.68 -19.76
CA PHE A 18 -17.02 -14.38 -20.38
C PHE A 18 -17.33 -13.21 -19.45
N ASN A 19 -18.42 -13.28 -18.68
CA ASN A 19 -18.78 -12.24 -17.71
C ASN A 19 -18.13 -12.46 -16.32
N ARG A 20 -17.20 -13.41 -16.18
CA ARG A 20 -16.58 -13.75 -14.89
C ARG A 20 -15.91 -12.55 -14.22
N ASP A 21 -15.30 -11.67 -15.02
CA ASP A 21 -14.57 -10.50 -14.53
C ASP A 21 -15.53 -9.36 -14.12
N TRP A 22 -16.70 -9.27 -14.77
CA TRP A 22 -17.79 -8.38 -14.36
C TRP A 22 -18.48 -8.88 -13.08
N ILE A 23 -18.72 -10.19 -12.96
CA ILE A 23 -19.29 -10.81 -11.76
C ILE A 23 -18.33 -10.66 -10.58
N LYS A 24 -17.03 -10.94 -10.79
CA LYS A 24 -16.01 -10.74 -9.77
C LYS A 24 -15.96 -9.29 -9.31
N SER A 25 -15.91 -8.32 -10.22
CA SER A 25 -15.84 -6.90 -9.83
C SER A 25 -17.10 -6.38 -9.13
N ARG A 26 -18.28 -6.98 -9.38
CA ARG A 26 -19.53 -6.59 -8.71
C ARG A 26 -19.77 -7.28 -7.36
N PHE A 27 -19.39 -8.55 -7.22
CA PHE A 27 -19.57 -9.31 -5.97
C PHE A 27 -18.37 -9.24 -5.03
N PHE A 28 -17.17 -9.17 -5.59
CA PHE A 28 -15.92 -8.93 -4.88
C PHE A 28 -15.32 -7.68 -5.51
N PRO A 29 -15.88 -6.48 -5.24
CA PRO A 29 -15.18 -5.26 -5.59
C PRO A 29 -13.78 -5.43 -5.02
N ASP A 30 -12.80 -5.42 -5.93
CA ASP A 30 -11.40 -5.46 -5.56
C ASP A 30 -11.30 -4.43 -4.45
N LYS A 31 -10.91 -4.85 -3.24
CA LYS A 31 -10.38 -3.93 -2.26
C LYS A 31 -9.09 -3.44 -2.91
N GLN A 32 -9.21 -2.60 -3.94
CA GLN A 32 -8.28 -1.55 -4.22
C GLN A 32 -8.20 -0.82 -2.90
N ARG A 33 -7.25 -1.29 -2.08
CA ARG A 33 -6.30 -0.46 -1.41
C ARG A 33 -6.91 0.90 -1.11
N ASN A 34 -7.89 0.90 -0.21
CA ASN A 34 -8.06 2.02 0.69
C ASN A 34 -6.81 2.01 1.58
N TYR A 35 -5.63 2.25 1.01
CA TYR A 35 -4.72 3.17 1.64
C TYR A 35 -5.50 4.48 1.59
N THR A 36 -6.35 4.66 2.59
CA THR A 36 -6.97 5.94 2.89
C THR A 36 -5.81 6.93 2.87
N ILE A 37 -5.98 8.13 2.31
CA ILE A 37 -4.93 9.17 2.30
C ILE A 37 -4.23 9.26 3.68
N ASP A 38 -4.97 8.96 4.75
CA ASP A 38 -4.51 8.78 6.12
C ASP A 38 -3.45 7.69 6.34
N ASP A 39 -3.56 6.50 5.74
CA ASP A 39 -2.56 5.44 5.88
C ASP A 39 -1.26 5.78 5.15
N GLN A 40 -1.36 6.47 4.01
CA GLN A 40 -0.18 6.98 3.32
C GLN A 40 0.52 8.05 4.19
N PHE A 41 -0.25 9.00 4.74
CA PHE A 41 0.29 10.02 5.64
C PHE A 41 0.91 9.42 6.91
N ASN A 42 0.26 8.41 7.50
CA ASN A 42 0.78 7.67 8.65
C ASN A 42 2.07 6.91 8.32
N SER A 43 2.14 6.30 7.13
CA SER A 43 3.35 5.59 6.69
C SER A 43 4.52 6.55 6.48
N GLU A 44 4.29 7.70 5.86
CA GLU A 44 5.32 8.72 5.64
C GLU A 44 5.76 9.37 6.96
N LYS A 45 4.82 9.64 7.88
CA LYS A 45 5.13 10.14 9.21
C LYS A 45 6.00 9.13 9.97
N ARG A 46 5.61 7.86 9.94
CA ARG A 46 6.35 6.78 10.60
C ARG A 46 7.72 6.54 10.00
N GLU A 47 7.88 6.71 8.69
CA GLU A 47 9.18 6.61 8.03
C GLU A 47 10.10 7.77 8.43
N ARG A 48 9.58 9.00 8.48
CA ARG A 48 10.33 10.16 9.00
C ARG A 48 10.76 9.96 10.45
N GLU A 49 9.85 9.50 11.31
CA GLU A 49 10.15 9.22 12.72
C GLU A 49 11.24 8.16 12.86
N LYS A 50 11.21 7.10 12.05
CA LYS A 50 12.27 6.07 12.03
C LYS A 50 13.60 6.64 11.54
N GLU A 51 13.60 7.51 10.54
CA GLU A 51 14.82 8.14 10.03
C GLU A 51 15.41 9.07 11.10
N ILE A 52 14.59 9.86 11.78
CA ILE A 52 15.01 10.69 12.92
C ILE A 52 15.57 9.81 14.03
N ASP A 53 14.86 8.77 14.47
CA ASP A 53 15.34 7.87 15.52
C ASP A 53 16.66 7.19 15.16
N HIS A 54 16.83 6.79 13.90
CA HIS A 54 18.11 6.29 13.41
C HIS A 54 19.24 7.32 13.49
N LEU A 55 18.97 8.58 13.12
CA LEU A 55 19.93 9.67 13.27
C LEU A 55 20.22 9.95 14.75
N LEU A 56 19.19 10.00 15.61
CA LEU A 56 19.35 10.18 17.05
C LEU A 56 20.14 9.02 17.68
N SER A 57 19.95 7.78 17.22
CA SER A 57 20.68 6.60 17.70
C SER A 57 22.18 6.64 17.41
N LYS A 58 22.59 7.37 16.35
CA LYS A 58 24.00 7.64 16.05
C LYS A 58 24.58 8.72 16.96
N MET A 59 23.73 9.55 17.55
CA MET A 59 24.16 10.53 18.56
C MET A 59 24.32 9.84 19.91
N GLY A 60 25.57 9.73 20.34
CA GLY A 60 25.91 9.19 21.65
C GLY A 60 26.15 10.31 22.63
N LYS A 61 27.35 10.31 23.23
CA LYS A 61 27.75 11.29 24.24
C LYS A 61 28.13 12.65 23.67
N ASN A 62 28.49 12.76 22.38
CA ASN A 62 28.92 14.04 21.78
C ASN A 62 27.79 14.73 20.98
N GLY A 63 26.58 14.18 21.02
CA GLY A 63 25.39 14.78 20.43
C GLY A 63 25.52 14.98 18.92
N ILE A 64 25.18 16.19 18.44
CA ILE A 64 25.26 16.54 17.01
C ILE A 64 26.69 16.35 16.45
N ASN A 65 27.72 16.34 17.31
CA ASN A 65 29.09 16.09 16.87
C ASN A 65 29.40 14.67 16.40
N ASP A 66 28.59 13.70 16.83
CA ASP A 66 28.68 12.32 16.37
C ASP A 66 28.04 12.12 14.98
N LEU A 67 27.27 13.10 14.49
CA LEU A 67 26.65 13.05 13.17
C LEU A 67 27.57 13.61 12.09
N SER A 68 27.60 12.91 10.95
CA SER A 68 28.27 13.38 9.74
C SER A 68 27.63 14.69 9.25
N ALA A 69 28.38 15.51 8.52
CA ALA A 69 27.87 16.77 7.96
C ALA A 69 26.60 16.56 7.10
N LYS A 70 26.50 15.40 6.43
CA LYS A 70 25.33 14.99 5.66
C LYS A 70 24.14 14.65 6.56
N ASP A 71 24.38 13.89 7.63
CA ASP A 71 23.35 13.50 8.60
C ASP A 71 22.79 14.69 9.37
N ARG A 72 23.65 15.66 9.72
CA ARG A 72 23.20 16.92 10.35
C ARG A 72 22.26 17.70 9.44
N LYS A 73 22.62 17.85 8.17
CA LYS A 73 21.79 18.53 7.18
C LYS A 73 20.44 17.81 7.01
N ARG A 74 20.45 16.48 7.01
CA ARG A 74 19.25 15.65 6.90
C ARG A 74 18.35 15.78 8.13
N LEU A 75 18.93 15.82 9.33
CA LEU A 75 18.22 16.04 10.58
C LEU A 75 17.55 17.42 10.62
N ASP A 76 18.26 18.48 10.19
CA ASP A 76 17.71 19.84 10.10
C ASP A 76 16.54 19.94 9.10
N GLU A 77 16.63 19.24 7.97
CA GLU A 77 15.56 19.16 6.97
C GLU A 77 14.33 18.40 7.52
N LEU A 78 14.54 17.30 8.25
CA LEU A 78 13.49 16.49 8.85
C LEU A 78 12.84 17.16 10.08
N SER A 79 13.59 17.96 10.84
CA SER A 79 13.12 18.63 12.05
C SER A 79 12.27 19.88 11.78
N ARG A 80 12.37 20.48 10.60
CA ARG A 80 11.67 21.73 10.25
C ARG A 80 10.30 21.55 9.59
N LYS A 81 9.90 20.31 9.30
CA LYS A 81 8.74 19.97 8.47
C LYS A 81 7.67 19.27 9.29
#